data_AF-A0A950FCF6-F1
#
_entry.id   AF-A0A950FCF6-F1
#
_cell.length_a   1.000
_cell.length_b   1.000
_cell.length_c   1.000
_cell.angle_alpha   90.00
_cell.angle_beta   90.00
_cell.angle_gamma   90.00
#
_symmetry.space_group_name_H-M   'P 1'
#
loop_
_entity.id
_entity.type
_entity.pdbx_description
1 polymer ?
#
loop_
_entity_poly.entity_id
_entity_poly.type
_entity_poly.pdbx_seq_one_letter_code
_entity_poly.pdbx_strand_id
1 'polypeptide(L)'
;MDEQHAPDLSPSAEEEFGVAMPPNARIGTLVFESPERRLRVQLADGGNERLVPVEQLQALYGARIRHVSVRRVSPRSQGAALSSTALQATGQLPRSALDPSQRGGTEVTSEELYYAIALRVDKLPELWYLNASSFNFRKALGDAATYSTELNLKEFVRRLAAFAPDAVRDGFFTAILQGSPLPPPLDSLLEFFRLVSR
;
A
#
# COMPACT_ATOMS: atom_id res chain seq x y z
N MET A 1 -35.73 -53.96 16.11
CA MET A 1 -36.66 -53.12 15.33
C MET A 1 -36.71 -51.74 15.95
N ASP A 2 -36.13 -50.69 15.42
CA ASP A 2 -35.05 -50.44 14.47
C ASP A 2 -34.69 -48.97 14.77
N GLU A 3 -33.43 -48.71 15.07
CA GLU A 3 -32.59 -47.79 14.30
C GLU A 3 -33.32 -46.53 13.80
N GLN A 4 -32.92 -45.37 14.31
CA GLN A 4 -32.19 -44.41 13.47
C GLN A 4 -31.50 -43.32 14.29
N HIS A 5 -30.18 -43.33 14.14
CA HIS A 5 -29.24 -42.23 14.40
C HIS A 5 -29.73 -40.90 13.80
N ALA A 6 -29.60 -39.81 14.56
CA ALA A 6 -29.34 -38.50 13.98
C ALA A 6 -27.99 -38.02 14.53
N PRO A 7 -27.00 -37.73 13.66
CA PRO A 7 -25.67 -37.35 14.08
C PRO A 7 -25.62 -35.93 14.64
N ASP A 8 -24.75 -35.81 15.63
CA ASP A 8 -24.12 -34.60 16.14
C ASP A 8 -23.70 -33.67 15.00
N LEU A 9 -24.35 -32.51 14.92
CA LEU A 9 -23.91 -31.38 14.11
C LEU A 9 -23.58 -30.22 15.05
N SER A 10 -22.58 -30.45 15.90
CA SER A 10 -21.74 -29.37 16.39
C SER A 10 -21.22 -28.58 15.17
N PRO A 11 -21.61 -27.31 14.95
CA PRO A 11 -20.98 -26.52 13.91
C PRO A 11 -19.50 -26.41 14.26
N SER A 12 -18.71 -26.99 13.37
CA SER A 12 -17.28 -26.83 13.20
C SER A 12 -16.78 -25.53 13.83
N ALA A 13 -15.85 -25.65 14.77
CA ALA A 13 -14.94 -24.56 15.09
C ALA A 13 -14.35 -24.08 13.76
N GLU A 14 -14.84 -22.93 13.29
CA GLU A 14 -14.12 -22.14 12.33
C GLU A 14 -12.78 -21.85 13.00
N GLU A 15 -11.74 -22.57 12.56
CA GLU A 15 -10.36 -22.14 12.75
C GLU A 15 -10.24 -20.80 12.03
N GLU A 16 -10.65 -19.74 12.72
CA GLU A 16 -10.29 -18.38 12.40
C GLU A 16 -8.77 -18.37 12.45
N PHE A 17 -8.14 -18.51 11.27
CA PHE A 17 -6.82 -17.93 10.99
C PHE A 17 -6.93 -16.38 11.05
N GLY A 18 -7.62 -15.88 12.08
CA GLY A 18 -7.73 -14.50 12.46
C GLY A 18 -6.40 -14.09 13.03
N VAL A 19 -5.44 -13.83 12.14
CA VAL A 19 -4.35 -12.92 12.47
C VAL A 19 -5.04 -11.59 12.77
N ALA A 20 -5.32 -11.35 14.05
CA ALA A 20 -5.87 -10.09 14.52
C ALA A 20 -4.86 -9.00 14.18
N MET A 21 -5.10 -8.33 13.06
CA MET A 21 -4.30 -7.19 12.64
C MET A 21 -4.55 -6.08 13.67
N PRO A 22 -3.51 -5.42 14.19
CA PRO A 22 -3.77 -4.28 15.05
C PRO A 22 -4.48 -3.19 14.24
N PRO A 23 -5.28 -2.36 14.91
CA PRO A 23 -5.90 -1.23 14.24
C PRO A 23 -4.79 -0.36 13.65
N ASN A 24 -5.00 0.13 12.42
CA ASN A 24 -4.02 0.93 11.72
C ASN A 24 -4.65 2.24 11.27
N ALA A 25 -3.91 3.34 11.42
CA ALA A 25 -4.38 4.66 11.07
C ALA A 25 -3.44 5.31 10.07
N ARG A 26 -3.99 5.80 8.96
CA ARG A 26 -3.21 6.48 7.94
C ARG A 26 -2.96 7.93 8.34
N ILE A 27 -1.72 8.36 8.29
CA ILE A 27 -1.31 9.75 8.49
C ILE A 27 -1.60 10.52 7.20
N GLY A 28 -2.43 11.56 7.31
CA GLY A 28 -2.69 12.49 6.21
C GLY A 28 -1.68 13.63 6.17
N THR A 29 -1.42 14.24 7.33
CA THR A 29 -0.44 15.33 7.49
C THR A 29 0.43 15.09 8.72
N LEU A 30 1.72 15.42 8.63
CA LEU A 30 2.65 15.42 9.76
C LEU A 30 3.55 16.64 9.66
N VAL A 31 3.72 17.36 10.76
CA VAL A 31 4.58 18.55 10.88
C VAL A 31 5.51 18.39 12.07
N PHE A 32 6.79 18.73 11.88
CA PHE A 32 7.79 18.74 12.95
C PHE A 32 7.75 20.07 13.69
N GLU A 33 7.47 20.06 14.98
CA GLU A 33 7.53 21.24 15.86
C GLU A 33 8.84 21.18 16.66
N SER A 34 9.95 21.43 15.97
CA SER A 34 11.31 21.26 16.51
C SER A 34 11.57 21.99 17.83
N PRO A 35 11.13 23.26 18.05
CA PRO A 35 11.34 23.94 19.33
C PRO A 35 10.63 23.26 20.50
N GLU A 36 9.48 22.65 20.24
CA GLU A 36 8.64 22.00 21.27
C GLU A 36 8.91 20.50 21.40
N ARG A 37 9.73 19.94 20.49
CA ARG A 37 10.02 18.50 20.36
C ARG A 37 8.73 17.65 20.25
N ARG A 38 7.79 18.10 19.42
CA ARG A 38 6.53 17.39 19.14
C ARG A 38 6.31 17.19 17.66
N LEU A 39 5.60 16.11 17.32
CA LEU A 39 4.99 15.91 16.02
C LEU A 39 3.54 16.32 16.08
N ARG A 40 3.13 17.15 15.15
CA ARG A 40 1.74 17.49 14.95
C ARG A 40 1.19 16.65 13.79
N VAL A 41 0.26 15.77 14.11
CA VAL A 41 -0.21 14.70 13.21
C VAL A 41 -1.71 14.82 13.00
N GLN A 42 -2.15 14.83 11.73
CA GLN A 42 -3.55 14.72 11.36
C GLN A 42 -3.75 13.41 10.60
N LEU A 43 -4.65 12.58 11.10
CA LEU A 43 -5.02 11.31 10.47
C LEU A 43 -5.91 11.55 9.25
N ALA A 44 -5.85 10.64 8.28
CA ALA A 44 -6.53 10.75 6.99
C ALA A 44 -8.05 10.52 7.08
N ASP A 45 -8.54 9.98 8.19
CA ASP A 45 -9.96 9.81 8.52
C ASP A 45 -10.68 11.13 8.81
N GLY A 46 -9.95 12.26 8.86
CA GLY A 46 -10.50 13.57 9.15
C GLY A 46 -10.67 13.85 10.64
N GLY A 47 -10.06 13.04 11.51
CA GLY A 47 -10.05 13.27 12.95
C GLY A 47 -9.32 14.56 13.37
N ASN A 48 -9.44 14.87 14.66
CA ASN A 48 -8.73 15.98 15.28
C ASN A 48 -7.21 15.82 15.16
N GLU A 49 -6.53 16.95 15.03
CA GLU A 49 -5.07 17.02 15.08
C GLU A 49 -4.55 16.54 16.44
N ARG A 50 -3.49 15.73 16.43
CA ARG A 50 -2.86 15.15 17.62
C ARG A 50 -1.44 15.67 17.74
N LEU A 51 -1.05 16.06 18.96
CA LEU A 51 0.33 16.43 19.29
C LEU A 51 0.99 15.23 19.97
N VAL A 52 2.05 14.71 19.35
CA VAL A 52 2.82 13.56 19.84
C VAL A 52 4.21 14.03 20.24
N PRO A 53 4.50 14.12 21.55
CA PRO A 53 5.86 14.33 22.04
C PRO A 53 6.82 13.27 21.52
N VAL A 54 8.08 13.66 21.29
CA VAL A 54 9.13 12.74 20.84
C VAL A 54 9.27 11.53 21.76
N GLU A 55 9.08 11.71 23.07
CA GLU A 55 9.20 10.66 24.09
C GLU A 55 8.11 9.58 23.95
N GLN A 56 7.02 9.88 23.24
CA GLN A 56 5.96 8.91 22.97
C GLN A 56 6.20 8.11 21.69
N LEU A 57 7.22 8.43 20.90
CA LEU A 57 7.57 7.64 19.72
C LEU A 57 8.39 6.42 20.15
N GLN A 58 7.78 5.24 20.12
CA GLN A 58 8.42 4.00 20.56
C GLN A 58 9.25 3.35 19.45
N ALA A 59 8.71 3.36 18.24
CA ALA A 59 9.31 2.68 17.11
C ALA A 59 8.95 3.35 15.78
N LEU A 60 9.92 3.33 14.86
CA LEU A 60 9.85 3.81 13.49
C LEU A 60 10.28 2.67 12.57
N TYR A 61 9.47 2.45 11.54
CA TYR A 61 9.68 1.41 10.54
C TYR A 61 9.43 1.97 9.15
N GLY A 62 10.09 1.40 8.15
CA GLY A 62 9.81 1.67 6.75
C GLY A 62 10.06 0.45 5.88
N ALA A 63 9.44 0.45 4.71
CA ALA A 63 9.59 -0.64 3.75
C ALA A 63 9.35 -0.16 2.33
N ARG A 64 9.93 -0.88 1.38
CA ARG A 64 9.47 -0.88 -0.01
C ARG A 64 8.35 -1.89 -0.13
N ILE A 65 7.24 -1.49 -0.73
CA ILE A 65 6.07 -2.34 -0.96
C ILE A 65 5.92 -2.51 -2.46
N ARG A 66 5.92 -3.76 -2.91
CA ARG A 66 5.56 -4.15 -4.27
C ARG A 66 4.06 -4.01 -4.45
N HIS A 67 3.67 -3.37 -5.53
CA HIS A 67 2.29 -3.26 -5.95
C HIS A 67 2.16 -3.79 -7.37
N VAL A 68 1.49 -4.93 -7.50
CA VAL A 68 1.22 -5.56 -8.79
C VAL A 68 -0.20 -5.19 -9.20
N SER A 69 -0.32 -4.42 -10.27
CA SER A 69 -1.61 -4.14 -10.90
C SER A 69 -1.77 -5.00 -12.15
N VAL A 70 -2.83 -5.82 -12.17
CA VAL A 70 -3.21 -6.60 -13.36
C VAL A 70 -4.34 -5.85 -14.04
N ARG A 71 -4.04 -5.19 -15.16
CA ARG A 71 -5.06 -4.61 -16.03
C ARG A 71 -5.38 -5.60 -17.13
N ARG A 72 -6.59 -6.16 -17.09
CA ARG A 72 -7.18 -6.84 -18.24
C ARG A 72 -7.50 -5.79 -19.29
N VAL A 73 -6.72 -5.75 -20.36
CA VAL A 73 -7.07 -4.93 -21.52
C VAL A 73 -8.12 -5.72 -22.28
N SER A 74 -9.38 -5.27 -22.18
CA SER A 74 -10.42 -5.72 -23.09
C SER A 74 -9.89 -5.46 -24.51
N PRO A 75 -9.84 -6.46 -25.41
CA PRO A 75 -9.46 -6.19 -26.77
C PRO A 75 -10.38 -5.09 -27.27
N ARG A 76 -9.80 -3.95 -27.70
CA ARG A 76 -10.55 -2.94 -28.44
C ARG A 76 -11.25 -3.73 -29.53
N SER A 77 -12.57 -3.79 -29.49
CA SER A 77 -13.31 -4.13 -30.69
C SER A 77 -12.90 -3.06 -31.69
N GLN A 78 -11.93 -3.37 -32.55
CA GLN A 78 -11.87 -2.73 -33.84
C GLN A 78 -13.26 -3.02 -34.38
N GLY A 79 -14.14 -2.02 -34.27
CA GLY A 79 -15.40 -2.04 -34.94
C GLY A 79 -15.01 -2.30 -36.37
N ALA A 80 -15.25 -3.53 -36.83
CA ALA A 80 -15.34 -3.79 -38.24
C ALA A 80 -16.48 -2.87 -38.68
N ALA A 81 -16.13 -1.67 -39.11
CA ALA A 81 -16.93 -0.92 -40.04
C ALA A 81 -16.97 -1.82 -41.26
N LEU A 82 -17.90 -2.78 -41.23
CA LEU A 82 -18.37 -3.51 -42.38
C LEU A 82 -19.00 -2.42 -43.24
N SER A 83 -18.14 -1.76 -44.02
CA SER A 83 -18.55 -0.94 -45.13
C SER A 83 -19.47 -1.83 -45.95
N SER A 84 -20.74 -1.46 -46.00
CA SER A 84 -21.82 -2.15 -46.70
C SER A 84 -21.52 -2.38 -48.19
N THR A 85 -20.48 -1.73 -48.72
CA THR A 85 -19.92 -1.94 -50.05
C THR A 85 -19.10 -3.23 -50.22
N ALA A 86 -18.52 -3.81 -49.18
CA ALA A 86 -17.73 -5.05 -49.31
C ALA A 86 -18.59 -6.33 -49.36
N LEU A 87 -19.81 -6.30 -48.82
CA LEU A 87 -20.74 -7.44 -48.78
C LEU A 87 -21.44 -7.72 -50.11
N GLN A 88 -21.46 -6.76 -51.04
CA GLN A 88 -22.14 -6.93 -52.33
C GLN A 88 -21.27 -7.57 -53.42
N ALA A 89 -19.95 -7.65 -53.24
CA ALA A 89 -19.05 -8.11 -54.30
C ALA A 89 -18.71 -9.61 -54.26
N THR A 90 -18.83 -10.30 -53.12
CA THR A 90 -18.30 -11.67 -52.98
C THR A 90 -19.27 -12.72 -52.41
N GLY A 91 -20.45 -12.32 -51.90
CA GLY A 91 -21.49 -13.28 -51.45
C GLY A 91 -21.07 -14.25 -50.35
N GLN A 92 -19.88 -14.10 -49.76
CA GLN A 92 -19.34 -14.98 -48.73
C GLN A 92 -18.88 -14.15 -47.53
N LEU A 93 -19.44 -14.47 -46.37
CA LEU A 93 -18.96 -13.98 -45.09
C LEU A 93 -17.51 -14.47 -44.89
N PRO A 94 -16.54 -13.57 -44.63
CA PRO A 94 -15.19 -14.01 -44.29
C PRO A 94 -15.26 -14.85 -43.00
N ARG A 95 -14.88 -16.13 -43.09
CA ARG A 95 -14.85 -17.09 -41.97
C ARG A 95 -14.02 -16.59 -40.78
N SER A 96 -13.14 -15.63 -40.99
CA SER A 96 -12.34 -14.97 -39.96
C SER A 96 -13.15 -14.11 -38.98
N ALA A 97 -14.42 -13.82 -39.26
CA ALA A 97 -15.32 -13.10 -38.34
C ALA A 97 -15.97 -14.02 -37.28
N LEU A 98 -15.79 -15.34 -37.37
CA LEU A 98 -16.45 -16.34 -36.53
C LEU A 98 -15.49 -17.12 -35.63
N ASP A 99 -14.26 -16.63 -35.39
CA ASP A 99 -13.33 -17.29 -34.48
C ASP A 99 -13.37 -16.66 -33.07
N PRO A 100 -14.18 -17.19 -32.13
CA PRO A 100 -14.22 -16.71 -30.75
C PRO A 100 -12.93 -17.05 -29.97
N SER A 101 -12.01 -17.85 -30.53
CA SER A 101 -10.80 -18.30 -29.84
C SER A 101 -9.70 -17.24 -29.68
N GLN A 102 -9.77 -16.12 -30.43
CA GLN A 102 -8.83 -15.00 -30.28
C GLN A 102 -9.27 -13.92 -29.26
N ARG A 103 -10.27 -14.20 -28.42
CA ARG A 103 -10.57 -13.35 -27.23
C ARG A 103 -9.59 -13.61 -26.08
N GLY A 104 -8.30 -13.76 -26.38
CA GLY A 104 -7.24 -13.76 -25.38
C GLY A 104 -7.06 -12.33 -24.88
N GLY A 105 -7.72 -11.98 -23.78
CA GLY A 105 -7.49 -10.70 -23.11
C GLY A 105 -6.01 -10.56 -22.77
N THR A 106 -5.38 -9.51 -23.26
CA THR A 106 -3.99 -9.21 -22.91
C THR A 106 -4.00 -8.70 -21.47
N GLU A 107 -3.51 -9.51 -20.54
CA GLU A 107 -3.28 -9.08 -19.16
C GLU A 107 -1.97 -8.27 -19.15
N VAL A 108 -2.09 -6.96 -18.92
CA VAL A 108 -0.94 -6.09 -18.69
C VAL A 108 -0.70 -6.06 -17.19
N THR A 109 0.37 -6.72 -16.76
CA THR A 109 0.85 -6.66 -15.39
C THR A 109 1.85 -5.50 -15.27
N SER A 110 1.51 -4.50 -14.45
CA SER A 110 2.42 -3.42 -14.08
C SER A 110 2.83 -3.58 -12.63
N GLU A 111 4.14 -3.65 -12.40
CA GLU A 111 4.75 -3.66 -11.07
C GLU A 111 5.24 -2.25 -10.72
N GLU A 112 4.70 -1.70 -9.63
CA GLU A 112 5.14 -0.43 -9.06
C GLU A 112 5.67 -0.65 -7.65
N LEU A 113 6.67 0.14 -7.26
CA LEU A 113 7.21 0.13 -5.89
C LEU A 113 6.77 1.39 -5.17
N TYR A 114 6.18 1.23 -3.99
CA TYR A 114 5.87 2.33 -3.09
C TYR A 114 6.70 2.24 -1.81
N TYR A 115 6.84 3.36 -1.12
CA TYR A 115 7.51 3.41 0.17
C TYR A 115 6.47 3.64 1.26
N ALA A 116 6.47 2.81 2.29
CA ALA A 116 5.65 2.98 3.47
C ALA A 116 6.54 3.31 4.66
N ILE A 117 6.08 4.20 5.54
CA ILE A 117 6.68 4.46 6.85
C ILE A 117 5.60 4.24 7.90
N ALA A 118 5.93 3.55 8.98
CA ALA A 118 5.06 3.35 10.13
C ALA A 118 5.72 3.89 11.41
N LEU A 119 4.87 4.35 12.32
CA LEU A 119 5.21 4.92 13.62
C LEU A 119 4.36 4.23 14.69
N ARG A 120 5.01 3.80 15.76
CA ARG A 120 4.36 3.31 16.98
C ARG A 120 4.41 4.38 18.05
N VAL A 121 3.24 4.79 18.51
CA VAL A 121 3.08 5.80 19.57
C VAL A 121 2.70 5.11 20.87
N ASP A 122 3.33 5.52 21.97
CA ASP A 122 3.04 5.00 23.30
C ASP A 122 1.57 5.17 23.68
N LYS A 123 1.02 4.17 24.38
CA LYS A 123 -0.38 4.11 24.85
C LYS A 123 -1.45 4.19 23.75
N LEU A 124 -1.07 4.15 22.46
CA LEU A 124 -2.01 4.03 21.36
C LEU A 124 -1.97 2.60 20.81
N PRO A 125 -3.13 1.92 20.70
CA PRO A 125 -3.17 0.55 20.16
C PRO A 125 -2.89 0.52 18.66
N GLU A 126 -3.07 1.67 17.99
CA GLU A 126 -2.97 1.80 16.55
C GLU A 126 -1.52 1.86 16.07
N LEU A 127 -1.27 1.25 14.90
CA LEU A 127 -0.07 1.53 14.12
C LEU A 127 -0.37 2.69 13.16
N TRP A 128 0.37 3.79 13.30
CA TRP A 128 0.22 4.91 12.39
C TRP A 128 1.14 4.75 11.20
N TYR A 129 0.67 5.03 9.98
CA TYR A 129 1.49 4.86 8.79
C TYR A 129 1.22 5.90 7.72
N LEU A 130 2.21 6.14 6.86
CA LEU A 130 2.06 6.93 5.65
C LEU A 130 2.58 6.15 4.44
N ASN A 131 2.00 6.43 3.27
CA ASN A 131 2.53 5.98 1.99
C ASN A 131 3.11 7.19 1.26
N ALA A 132 4.40 7.13 0.95
CA ALA A 132 5.17 8.20 0.34
C ALA A 132 4.57 8.69 -0.99
N SER A 133 3.97 7.82 -1.81
CA SER A 133 3.38 8.23 -3.10
C SER A 133 2.18 9.17 -2.95
N SER A 134 1.55 9.16 -1.77
CA SER A 134 0.34 9.93 -1.48
C SER A 134 0.51 10.98 -0.39
N PHE A 135 1.68 11.00 0.26
CA PHE A 135 1.94 11.86 1.41
C PHE A 135 2.39 13.24 0.94
N ASN A 136 1.83 14.29 1.53
CA ASN A 136 2.20 15.66 1.20
C ASN A 136 3.47 16.08 1.94
N PHE A 137 4.63 15.73 1.38
CA PHE A 137 5.94 16.09 1.93
C PHE A 137 6.17 17.59 2.09
N ARG A 138 5.49 18.44 1.31
CA ARG A 138 5.64 19.90 1.44
C ARG A 138 5.20 20.39 2.83
N LYS A 139 4.16 19.79 3.41
CA LYS A 139 3.73 20.15 4.78
C LYS A 139 4.73 19.74 5.85
N ALA A 140 5.40 18.60 5.67
CA ALA A 140 6.38 18.09 6.63
C ALA A 140 7.76 18.75 6.50
N LEU A 141 8.21 19.02 5.28
CA LEU A 141 9.57 19.45 4.99
C LEU A 141 9.70 20.97 4.79
N GLY A 142 8.59 21.66 4.47
CA GLY A 142 8.61 23.08 4.11
C GLY A 142 9.45 23.31 2.86
N ASP A 143 10.39 24.25 2.94
CA ASP A 143 11.25 24.67 1.82
C ASP A 143 12.23 23.59 1.36
N ALA A 144 12.46 22.55 2.17
CA ALA A 144 13.29 21.41 1.77
C ALA A 144 12.55 20.40 0.89
N ALA A 145 11.24 20.57 0.67
CA ALA A 145 10.50 19.71 -0.23
C ALA A 145 10.87 19.98 -1.71
N THR A 146 11.20 18.92 -2.42
CA THR A 146 11.51 18.88 -3.84
C THR A 146 10.36 18.26 -4.65
N TYR A 147 10.55 18.14 -5.97
CA TYR A 147 9.61 17.43 -6.85
C TYR A 147 9.80 15.90 -6.85
N SER A 148 10.89 15.39 -6.28
CA SER A 148 11.16 13.95 -6.24
C SER A 148 10.68 13.34 -4.93
N THR A 149 9.76 12.38 -5.02
CA THR A 149 9.27 11.61 -3.87
C THR A 149 10.41 10.90 -3.14
N GLU A 150 11.41 10.39 -3.86
CA GLU A 150 12.54 9.69 -3.23
C GLU A 150 13.46 10.64 -2.47
N LEU A 151 13.77 11.82 -3.02
CA LEU A 151 14.57 12.82 -2.31
C LEU A 151 13.82 13.35 -1.08
N ASN A 152 12.52 13.59 -1.22
CA ASN A 152 11.67 14.00 -0.11
C ASN A 152 11.60 12.93 0.96
N LEU A 153 11.48 11.65 0.58
CA LEU A 153 11.49 10.53 1.52
C LEU A 153 12.82 10.44 2.27
N LYS A 154 13.95 10.55 1.58
CA LYS A 154 15.28 10.53 2.21
C LYS A 154 15.44 11.66 3.23
N GLU A 155 15.07 12.88 2.86
CA GLU A 155 15.12 14.03 3.76
C GLU A 155 14.14 13.89 4.93
N PHE A 156 12.93 13.37 4.67
CA PHE A 156 11.93 13.09 5.71
C PHE A 156 12.42 12.06 6.72
N VAL A 157 12.95 10.93 6.25
CA VAL A 157 13.55 9.88 7.08
C VAL A 157 14.71 10.44 7.90
N ARG A 158 15.58 11.25 7.29
CA ARG A 158 16.68 11.93 7.98
C ARG A 158 16.18 12.82 9.11
N ARG A 159 15.15 13.64 8.87
CA ARG A 159 14.55 14.51 9.90
C ARG A 159 13.86 13.72 10.99
N LEU A 160 13.11 12.68 10.62
CA LEU A 160 12.38 11.85 11.58
C LEU A 160 13.33 11.06 12.48
N ALA A 161 14.41 10.52 11.92
CA ALA A 161 15.47 9.86 12.68
C ALA A 161 16.24 10.83 13.58
N ALA A 162 16.51 12.06 13.11
CA ALA A 162 17.13 13.09 13.94
C ALA A 162 16.18 13.58 15.06
N PHE A 163 14.87 13.58 14.80
CA PHE A 163 13.85 13.98 15.76
C PHE A 163 13.69 12.93 16.87
N ALA A 164 13.61 11.64 16.51
CA ALA A 164 13.42 10.52 17.44
C ALA A 164 14.45 9.40 17.19
N PRO A 165 15.73 9.62 17.54
CA PRO A 165 16.80 8.67 17.23
C PRO A 165 16.61 7.30 17.89
N ASP A 166 16.12 7.29 19.14
CA ASP A 166 15.93 6.06 19.92
C ASP A 166 14.73 5.22 19.43
N ALA A 167 13.88 5.79 18.58
CA ALA A 167 12.73 5.12 18.00
C ALA A 167 13.07 4.38 16.70
N VAL A 168 14.26 4.55 16.11
CA VAL A 168 14.63 3.85 14.86
C VAL A 168 14.90 2.37 15.14
N ARG A 169 14.09 1.46 14.58
CA ARG A 169 14.16 0.02 14.90
C ARG A 169 14.48 -0.90 13.73
N ASP A 170 14.58 -0.38 12.50
CA ASP A 170 14.67 -1.24 11.32
C ASP A 170 15.83 -0.95 10.36
N GLY A 171 16.10 -1.93 9.50
CA GLY A 171 17.16 -1.84 8.49
C GLY A 171 16.85 -0.87 7.36
N PHE A 172 15.59 -0.48 7.16
CA PHE A 172 15.21 0.47 6.12
C PHE A 172 15.69 1.88 6.45
N PHE A 173 15.42 2.36 7.67
CA PHE A 173 15.92 3.66 8.13
C PHE A 173 17.44 3.69 8.09
N THR A 174 18.11 2.65 8.63
CA THR A 174 19.56 2.54 8.58
C THR A 174 20.10 2.61 7.15
N ALA A 175 19.49 1.88 6.22
CA ALA A 175 19.93 1.87 4.83
C ALA A 175 19.76 3.23 4.13
N ILE A 176 18.66 3.94 4.37
CA ILE A 176 18.47 5.30 3.85
C ILE A 176 19.52 6.27 4.41
N LEU A 177 19.74 6.24 5.72
CA LEU A 177 20.65 7.17 6.40
C LEU A 177 22.11 6.95 6.00
N GLN A 178 22.50 5.70 5.75
CA GLN A 178 23.86 5.31 5.36
C GLN A 178 24.07 5.28 3.85
N GLY A 179 23.01 5.42 3.05
CA GLY A 179 23.07 5.27 1.59
C GLY A 179 23.41 3.86 1.13
N SER A 180 23.07 2.84 1.94
CA SER A 180 23.31 1.43 1.62
C SER A 180 22.09 0.81 0.88
N PRO A 181 22.23 -0.39 0.30
CA PRO A 181 21.12 -1.04 -0.39
C PRO A 181 19.91 -1.25 0.53
N LEU A 182 18.74 -0.83 0.07
CA LEU A 182 17.50 -1.00 0.83
C LEU A 182 17.12 -2.49 0.97
N PRO A 183 16.47 -2.89 2.08
CA PRO A 183 15.90 -4.23 2.24
C PRO A 183 15.01 -4.63 1.06
N PRO A 184 14.85 -5.93 0.76
CA PRO A 184 14.00 -6.39 -0.33
C PRO A 184 12.56 -5.86 -0.15
N PRO A 185 11.86 -5.57 -1.25
CA PRO A 185 10.48 -5.12 -1.16
C PRO A 185 9.59 -6.23 -0.60
N LEU A 186 8.64 -5.84 0.24
CA LEU A 186 7.56 -6.69 0.73
C LEU A 186 6.46 -6.80 -0.34
N ASP A 187 5.71 -7.88 -0.33
CA ASP A 187 4.68 -8.14 -1.35
C ASP A 187 3.40 -7.34 -1.10
N SER A 188 3.17 -6.87 0.12
CA SER A 188 1.99 -6.07 0.44
C SER A 188 2.14 -5.17 1.66
N LEU A 189 1.27 -4.17 1.76
CA LEU A 189 1.16 -3.32 2.95
C LEU A 189 0.69 -4.11 4.19
N LEU A 190 -0.12 -5.17 3.98
CA LEU A 190 -0.55 -6.05 5.06
C LEU A 190 0.62 -6.84 5.65
N GLU A 191 1.52 -7.33 4.80
CA GLU A 191 2.75 -7.99 5.25
C GLU A 191 3.62 -7.03 6.07
N PHE A 192 3.77 -5.79 5.61
CA PHE A 192 4.47 -4.75 6.37
C PHE A 192 3.86 -4.54 7.75
N PHE A 193 2.54 -4.38 7.86
CA PHE A 193 1.88 -4.23 9.15
C PHE A 193 2.10 -5.45 10.05
N ARG A 194 1.98 -6.68 9.53
CA ARG A 194 2.25 -7.90 10.32
C ARG A 194 3.67 -7.95 10.87
N LEU A 195 4.65 -7.46 10.11
CA LEU A 195 6.05 -7.46 10.51
C LEU A 195 6.31 -6.47 11.64
N VAL A 196 5.74 -5.26 11.56
CA VAL A 196 6.01 -4.17 12.51
C VAL A 196 5.08 -4.15 13.73
N SER A 197 4.06 -5.00 13.74
CA SER A 197 3.08 -5.11 14.84
C SER A 197 3.48 -6.08 15.94
N ARG A 198 4.58 -6.84 15.72
CA ARG A 198 5.16 -7.76 16.69
C ARG A 198 6.07 -7.03 17.66
#